data_AF-A0A497MIQ7-F1
#
_entry.id   AF-A0A497MIQ7-F1
#
_cell.length_a   1.000
_cell.length_b   1.000
_cell.length_c   1.000
_cell.angle_alpha   90.00
_cell.angle_beta   90.00
_cell.angle_gamma   90.00
#
_symmetry.space_group_name_H-M   'P 1'
#
loop_
_entity.id
_entity.type
_entity.pdbx_description
1 polymer ?
#
loop_
_entity_poly.entity_id
_entity_poly.type
_entity_poly.pdbx_seq_one_letter_code
_entity_poly.pdbx_strand_id
1 'polypeptide(L)' 'MRKVAIIGAGNSKFGNRSDVNIMELAFEAVKPALEDAEATAKDVEFMALGSTGAGAWYAELLPA' A
#
# COMPACT_ATOMS: atom_id res chain seq x y z
N MET A 1 -12.99 22.90 -5.24
CA MET A 1 -12.54 21.56 -4.79
C MET A 1 -13.70 20.57 -4.91
N ARG A 2 -13.41 19.32 -5.27
CA ARG A 2 -14.41 18.24 -5.38
C ARG A 2 -14.56 17.55 -4.02
N LYS A 3 -15.74 16.99 -3.73
CA LYS A 3 -15.94 16.14 -2.54
C LYS A 3 -15.19 14.81 -2.74
N VAL A 4 -14.61 14.28 -1.67
CA VAL A 4 -13.83 13.03 -1.66
C VAL A 4 -14.37 12.08 -0.59
N ALA A 5 -14.18 10.79 -0.78
CA ALA A 5 -14.57 9.73 0.16
C ALA A 5 -13.47 8.66 0.26
N ILE A 6 -13.42 7.97 1.40
CA ILE A 6 -12.63 6.76 1.58
C ILE A 6 -13.58 5.60 1.28
N ILE A 7 -13.22 4.76 0.32
CA ILE A 7 -14.09 3.64 -0.14
C ILE A 7 -13.56 2.27 0.26
N GLY A 8 -12.32 2.17 0.75
CA GLY A 8 -11.78 0.92 1.28
C GLY A 8 -10.54 1.16 2.14
N ALA A 9 -10.30 0.27 3.11
CA ALA A 9 -9.13 0.32 3.98
C ALA A 9 -8.54 -1.07 4.22
N GLY A 10 -7.21 -1.14 4.34
CA GLY A 10 -6.49 -2.38 4.59
C GLY A 10 -5.19 -2.11 5.32
N ASN A 11 -4.75 -3.07 6.13
CA ASN A 11 -3.54 -2.94 6.94
C ASN A 11 -2.89 -4.29 7.18
N SER A 12 -1.58 -4.34 6.97
CA SER A 12 -0.76 -5.49 7.36
C SER A 12 -0.67 -5.62 8.88
N LYS A 13 -0.33 -6.81 9.37
CA LYS A 13 -0.12 -7.00 10.81
C LYS A 13 1.21 -6.39 11.24
N PHE A 14 1.16 -5.40 12.13
CA PHE A 14 2.36 -4.85 12.78
C PHE A 14 3.06 -5.90 13.65
N GLY A 15 4.39 -5.92 13.58
CA GLY A 15 5.22 -6.79 14.42
C GLY A 15 6.68 -6.83 13.95
N ASN A 16 7.51 -7.60 14.64
CA ASN A 16 8.85 -7.95 14.19
C ASN A 16 8.74 -9.14 13.23
N ARG A 17 8.72 -8.86 11.93
CA ARG A 17 8.52 -9.86 10.86
C ARG A 17 9.81 -9.95 10.04
N SER A 18 10.43 -11.14 10.07
CA SER A 18 11.59 -11.48 9.23
C SER A 18 11.25 -12.53 8.16
N ASP A 19 9.98 -12.92 8.11
CA ASP A 19 9.40 -13.93 7.23
C ASP A 19 8.77 -13.34 5.96
N VAL A 20 8.61 -12.02 5.89
CA VAL A 20 8.07 -11.29 4.74
C VAL A 20 8.92 -10.07 4.41
N ASN A 21 8.98 -9.71 3.13
CA ASN A 21 9.62 -8.49 2.66
C ASN A 21 8.62 -7.32 2.56
N ILE A 22 9.12 -6.11 2.23
CA ILE A 22 8.26 -4.90 2.17
C ILE A 22 7.16 -4.99 1.11
N MET A 23 7.38 -5.70 0.01
CA MET A 23 6.41 -5.82 -1.09
C MET A 23 5.27 -6.76 -0.68
N GLU A 24 5.61 -7.85 0.01
CA GLU A 24 4.64 -8.77 0.60
C GLU A 24 3.82 -8.07 1.69
N LEU A 25 4.48 -7.31 2.57
CA LEU A 25 3.80 -6.52 3.61
C LEU A 25 2.86 -5.46 3.02
N ALA A 26 3.30 -4.78 1.95
CA ALA A 26 2.45 -3.83 1.23
C ALA A 26 1.25 -4.54 0.57
N PHE A 27 1.45 -5.72 -0.02
CA PHE A 27 0.37 -6.50 -0.63
C PHE A 27 -0.65 -6.98 0.40
N GLU A 28 -0.21 -7.41 1.59
CA GLU A 28 -1.07 -7.74 2.73
C GLU A 28 -1.99 -6.58 3.13
N ALA A 29 -1.56 -5.33 2.94
CA ALA A 29 -2.38 -4.15 3.21
C ALA A 29 -3.26 -3.74 2.02
N VAL A 30 -2.72 -3.75 0.79
CA VAL A 30 -3.41 -3.25 -0.40
C VAL A 30 -4.53 -4.18 -0.86
N LYS A 31 -4.33 -5.50 -0.81
CA LYS A 31 -5.34 -6.46 -1.28
C LYS A 31 -6.66 -6.32 -0.50
N PRO A 32 -6.68 -6.33 0.84
CA PRO A 32 -7.92 -6.10 1.59
C PRO A 32 -8.54 -4.73 1.33
N ALA A 33 -7.73 -3.69 1.11
CA ALA A 33 -8.24 -2.35 0.81
C ALA A 33 -9.00 -2.30 -0.54
N LEU A 34 -8.51 -3.02 -1.55
CA LEU A 34 -9.18 -3.15 -2.83
C LEU A 34 -10.44 -4.02 -2.74
N GLU A 35 -10.40 -5.09 -1.94
CA GLU A 35 -11.57 -5.94 -1.68
C GLU A 35 -12.69 -5.18 -0.94
N ASP A 36 -12.35 -4.39 0.09
CA ASP A 36 -13.29 -3.53 0.82
C ASP A 36 -13.89 -2.44 -0.08
N ALA A 37 -13.11 -1.94 -1.03
CA ALA A 37 -13.55 -0.98 -2.03
C ALA A 37 -14.35 -1.58 -3.20
N GLU A 38 -14.48 -2.91 -3.27
CA GLU A 38 -15.02 -3.64 -4.43
C GLU A 38 -14.38 -3.19 -5.77
N ALA A 39 -13.08 -2.90 -5.73
CA ALA A 39 -12.32 -2.33 -6.84
C ALA A 39 -11.15 -3.22 -7.26
N THR A 40 -10.60 -2.99 -8.43
CA THR A 40 -9.39 -3.66 -8.92
C THR A 40 -8.23 -2.68 -9.05
N ALA A 41 -7.00 -3.21 -9.10
CA ALA A 41 -5.81 -2.38 -9.31
C ALA A 41 -5.86 -1.57 -10.63
N LYS A 42 -6.66 -1.98 -11.61
CA LYS A 42 -6.82 -1.27 -12.89
C LYS A 42 -7.66 0.01 -12.76
N ASP A 43 -8.46 0.10 -11.69
CA ASP A 43 -9.32 1.26 -11.42
C ASP A 43 -8.55 2.40 -10.71
N VAL A 44 -7.31 2.13 -10.28
CA VAL A 44 -6.45 3.08 -9.56
C VAL A 44 -5.58 3.86 -10.56
N GLU A 45 -5.92 5.13 -10.76
CA GLU A 45 -5.18 6.03 -11.66
C GLU A 45 -3.88 6.56 -11.03
N PHE A 46 -3.82 6.62 -9.70
CA PHE A 46 -2.69 7.20 -8.97
C PHE A 46 -2.52 6.55 -7.61
N MET A 47 -1.28 6.32 -7.20
CA MET A 47 -0.92 5.78 -5.89
C MET A 47 0.05 6.73 -5.18
N ALA A 48 -0.40 7.32 -4.07
CA ALA A 48 0.48 8.03 -3.16
C ALA A 48 1.13 7.02 -2.20
N LEU A 49 2.45 6.99 -2.15
CA LEU A 49 3.21 6.11 -1.26
C LEU A 49 4.06 6.92 -0.30
N GLY A 50 4.09 6.51 0.97
CA GLY A 50 4.98 7.06 1.99
C GLY A 50 5.82 5.94 2.59
N SER A 51 7.14 6.11 2.59
CA SER A 51 8.05 5.17 3.23
C SER A 51 9.17 5.91 3.94
N THR A 52 9.50 5.45 5.15
CA THR A 52 10.63 5.96 5.91
C THR A 52 11.89 5.18 5.55
N GLY A 53 13.03 5.88 5.40
CA GLY A 53 14.29 5.29 4.94
C GLY A 53 14.56 5.47 3.45
N ALA A 54 13.94 6.47 2.80
CA ALA A 54 14.17 6.84 1.39
C ALA A 54 14.02 5.69 0.38
N GLY A 55 13.08 4.77 0.63
CA GLY A 55 12.92 3.61 -0.25
C GLY A 55 14.04 2.56 -0.14
N ALA A 56 14.99 2.69 0.80
CA ALA A 56 16.11 1.76 0.95
C ALA A 56 15.71 0.31 1.29
N TRP A 57 14.46 0.12 1.70
CA TRP A 57 13.90 -1.20 2.01
C TRP A 57 13.11 -1.81 0.84
N TYR A 58 12.94 -1.05 -0.25
CA TYR A 58 12.35 -1.53 -1.50
C TYR A 58 13.42 -2.14 -2.41
N ALA A 59 12.98 -2.99 -3.34
CA ALA A 59 13.86 -3.57 -4.36
C ALA A 59 14.49 -2.51 -5.28
N GLU A 60 13.88 -1.32 -5.37
CA GLU A 60 14.38 -0.19 -6.14
C GLU A 60 14.28 1.09 -5.29
N LEU A 61 15.23 2.00 -5.46
CA LEU A 61 15.20 3.31 -4.79
C LEU A 61 14.05 4.13 -5.37
N LEU A 62 13.05 4.42 -4.54
CA LEU A 62 11.92 5.25 -4.95
C LEU A 62 12.35 6.73 -4.99
N PRO A 63 12.05 7.48 -6.06
CA PRO A 63 12.28 8.92 -6.09
C PRO A 63 11.42 9.59 -4.99
N ALA A 64 12.05 10.47 -4.22
CA ALA A 64 11.42 11.23 -3.15
C ALA A 64 10.44 12.29 -3.67
#